data_AF-K1R2Q5-F1
#
_entry.id   AF-K1R2Q5-F1
#
_cell.length_a   1.000
_cell.length_b   1.000
_cell.length_c   1.000
_cell.angle_alpha   90.00
_cell.angle_beta   90.00
_cell.angle_gamma   90.00
#
_symmetry.space_group_name_H-M   'P 1'
#
loop_
_entity.id
_entity.type
_entity.pdbx_description
1 polymer ?
#
loop_
_entity_poly.entity_id
_entity_poly.type
_entity_poly.pdbx_seq_one_letter_code
_entity_poly.pdbx_strand_id
1 'polypeptide(L)'
;MYGKALECHDFVIPGKVFSKRRSNKESVPDKNLRDVTLHHIIRKDGKTYANEIKAFDDKFKANPERIHFKEIKNYKQLIGKAMKEEIPKYDVILCTTAVATSASLLDATKGSIYQVLIDEAGMCTEPECMAVIAATTAKQVVLIGDHKQLRPVVICEESAELGLQKSLFERYAETKRSYLTFLSLQYRMHPGLCEFPSNKFYEGKLRTADSPKWMTKTPLGLWTNPKYPYVFCHTEGEEEYLAYTTEEGNEMSRYNSKEVEQVVSIFSHLVKTEKIKWENINVMSQYNAQCHQIRLALKKHKFDFVNVNTVVASQGGEWDYVIFSLVRSLPEYRIEPEPTLGWCKENLGFITDDHQINVALTRARKGLFVIGNRNLMACEKAFLEEMLEHFKKNNCIVEASNFLPKSSSKSKTRVT
;
A
#
# COMPACT_ATOMS: atom_id res chain seq x y z
N MET A 1 -8.34 -5.94 -8.39
CA MET A 1 -9.60 -5.42 -8.96
C MET A 1 -9.48 -5.40 -10.47
N TYR A 2 -10.51 -5.83 -11.20
CA TYR A 2 -10.46 -5.83 -12.67
C TYR A 2 -10.76 -4.43 -13.20
N GLY A 3 -9.73 -3.66 -13.56
CA GLY A 3 -9.86 -2.27 -14.02
C GLY A 3 -9.79 -2.10 -15.55
N LYS A 4 -9.98 -0.86 -16.03
CA LYS A 4 -9.94 -0.50 -17.46
C LYS A 4 -8.65 -0.92 -18.19
N ALA A 5 -7.51 -0.91 -17.50
CA ALA A 5 -6.23 -1.35 -18.08
C ALA A 5 -6.23 -2.86 -18.38
N LEU A 6 -6.79 -3.68 -17.47
CA LEU A 6 -6.96 -5.12 -17.65
C LEU A 6 -8.04 -5.44 -18.69
N GLU A 7 -9.11 -4.65 -18.72
CA GLU A 7 -10.12 -4.74 -19.78
C GLU A 7 -9.50 -4.50 -21.15
N CYS A 8 -8.69 -3.46 -21.30
CA CYS A 8 -8.03 -3.16 -22.57
C CYS A 8 -6.92 -4.17 -22.93
N HIS A 9 -6.40 -4.90 -21.95
CA HIS A 9 -5.52 -6.04 -22.21
C HIS A 9 -6.28 -7.22 -22.82
N ASP A 10 -7.41 -7.60 -22.23
CA ASP A 10 -8.20 -8.74 -22.71
C ASP A 10 -9.01 -8.39 -23.98
N PHE A 11 -9.42 -7.12 -24.11
CA PHE A 11 -10.24 -6.56 -25.20
C PHE A 11 -9.61 -5.26 -25.71
N VAL A 12 -8.62 -5.41 -26.61
CA VAL A 12 -7.84 -4.29 -27.15
C VAL A 12 -8.71 -3.31 -27.93
N ILE A 13 -8.63 -2.03 -27.56
CA ILE A 13 -9.24 -0.93 -28.33
C ILE A 13 -8.13 -0.19 -29.07
N PRO A 14 -8.16 -0.14 -30.42
CA PRO A 14 -7.15 0.54 -31.22
C PRO A 14 -6.97 2.02 -30.84
N GLY A 15 -5.73 2.51 -30.91
CA GLY A 15 -5.39 3.90 -30.61
C GLY A 15 -5.39 4.28 -29.12
N LYS A 16 -5.75 3.35 -28.21
CA LYS A 16 -5.53 3.54 -26.77
C LYS A 16 -4.22 2.89 -26.34
N VAL A 17 -3.22 3.70 -26.02
CA VAL A 17 -2.00 3.25 -25.36
C VAL A 17 -2.23 3.30 -23.85
N PHE A 18 -2.29 2.14 -23.20
CA PHE A 18 -2.15 2.06 -21.75
C PHE A 18 -0.70 1.68 -21.43
N SER A 19 -0.11 2.36 -20.45
CA SER A 19 1.24 2.06 -19.95
C SER A 19 1.30 0.56 -19.59
N LYS A 20 2.08 -0.23 -20.36
CA LYS A 20 2.37 -1.64 -20.06
C LYS A 20 3.35 -1.71 -18.86
N ARG A 21 2.97 -1.20 -17.69
CA ARG A 21 3.74 -1.46 -16.47
C ARG A 21 3.49 -2.90 -16.05
N ARG A 22 4.40 -3.79 -16.45
CA ARG A 22 4.63 -5.09 -15.81
C ARG A 22 5.17 -4.82 -14.39
N SER A 23 4.32 -4.46 -13.45
CA SER A 23 4.59 -4.88 -12.06
C SER A 23 4.20 -6.37 -12.01
N ASN A 24 5.19 -7.24 -11.82
CA ASN A 24 5.02 -8.71 -11.91
C ASN A 24 4.08 -9.30 -10.84
N LYS A 25 3.34 -8.49 -10.07
CA LYS A 25 2.41 -8.94 -9.03
C LYS A 25 1.08 -8.20 -8.91
N GLU A 26 0.90 -6.97 -9.41
CA GLU A 26 -0.39 -6.26 -9.25
C GLU A 26 -1.36 -6.41 -10.43
N SER A 27 -0.98 -7.14 -11.48
CA SER A 27 -1.74 -7.16 -12.74
C SER A 27 -2.05 -8.54 -13.30
N VAL A 28 -1.93 -9.61 -12.51
CA VAL A 28 -2.54 -10.89 -12.90
C VAL A 28 -3.98 -10.88 -12.36
N PRO A 29 -5.01 -10.72 -13.20
CA PRO A 29 -6.38 -10.73 -12.74
C PRO A 29 -6.66 -12.09 -12.10
N ASP A 30 -7.23 -12.09 -10.90
CA ASP A 30 -7.71 -13.31 -10.28
C ASP A 30 -8.69 -13.97 -11.26
N LYS A 31 -8.33 -15.18 -11.71
CA LYS A 31 -9.12 -15.91 -12.71
C LYS A 31 -10.54 -16.15 -12.21
N ASN A 32 -10.72 -16.28 -10.91
CA ASN A 32 -12.03 -16.48 -10.28
C ASN A 32 -12.93 -15.24 -10.42
N LEU A 33 -12.35 -14.05 -10.55
CA LEU A 33 -13.11 -12.81 -10.69
C LEU A 33 -13.55 -12.54 -12.13
N ARG A 34 -12.98 -13.24 -13.13
CA ARG A 34 -13.34 -13.01 -14.54
C ARG A 34 -14.84 -13.21 -14.78
N ASP A 35 -15.42 -14.22 -14.16
CA ASP A 35 -16.82 -14.58 -14.38
C ASP A 35 -17.85 -13.59 -13.84
N VAL A 36 -17.45 -12.74 -12.89
CA VAL A 36 -18.29 -11.72 -12.25
C VAL A 36 -18.01 -10.31 -12.76
N THR A 37 -17.08 -10.15 -13.71
CA THR A 37 -16.74 -8.83 -14.25
C THR A 37 -17.60 -8.46 -15.44
N LEU A 38 -18.13 -7.24 -15.42
CA LEU A 38 -19.14 -6.78 -16.37
C LEU A 38 -18.73 -6.93 -17.83
N HIS A 39 -17.49 -6.57 -18.18
CA HIS A 39 -16.99 -6.62 -19.55
C HIS A 39 -16.82 -8.07 -20.06
N HIS A 40 -16.63 -9.07 -19.18
CA HIS A 40 -16.72 -10.49 -19.56
C HIS A 40 -18.17 -10.96 -19.62
N ILE A 41 -19.03 -10.54 -18.68
CA ILE A 41 -20.46 -10.92 -18.62
C ILE A 41 -21.20 -10.53 -19.89
N ILE A 42 -21.04 -9.30 -20.38
CA ILE A 42 -21.72 -8.82 -21.61
C ILE A 42 -21.30 -9.57 -22.88
N ARG A 43 -20.25 -10.39 -22.79
CA ARG A 43 -19.71 -11.24 -23.87
C ARG A 43 -20.04 -12.72 -23.68
N LYS A 44 -20.72 -13.12 -22.61
CA LYS A 44 -21.13 -14.52 -22.42
C LYS A 44 -22.16 -14.91 -23.48
N ASP A 45 -22.17 -16.19 -23.85
CA ASP A 45 -23.13 -16.71 -24.82
C ASP A 45 -24.56 -16.56 -24.29
N GLY A 46 -25.49 -16.24 -25.19
CA GLY A 46 -26.89 -15.97 -24.84
C GLY A 46 -27.20 -14.52 -24.43
N LYS A 47 -26.21 -13.62 -24.36
CA LYS A 47 -26.47 -12.18 -24.17
C LYS A 47 -26.81 -11.50 -25.48
N THR A 48 -27.75 -10.55 -25.44
CA THR A 48 -28.31 -9.84 -26.60
C THR A 48 -27.25 -9.27 -27.55
N TYR A 49 -26.22 -8.64 -27.00
CA TYR A 49 -25.18 -7.94 -27.77
C TYR A 49 -23.86 -8.71 -27.87
N ALA A 50 -23.75 -9.94 -27.31
CA ALA A 50 -22.47 -10.63 -27.20
C ALA A 50 -21.82 -10.93 -28.56
N ASN A 51 -22.60 -11.40 -29.54
CA ASN A 51 -22.07 -11.76 -30.86
C ASN A 51 -21.50 -10.56 -31.61
N GLU A 52 -22.21 -9.43 -31.56
CA GLU A 52 -21.75 -8.17 -32.18
C GLU A 52 -20.50 -7.63 -31.48
N ILE A 53 -20.45 -7.69 -30.14
CA ILE A 53 -19.28 -7.26 -29.36
C ILE A 53 -18.06 -8.12 -29.72
N LYS A 54 -18.20 -9.46 -29.75
CA LYS A 54 -17.12 -10.38 -30.12
C LYS A 54 -16.62 -10.13 -31.54
N ALA A 55 -17.52 -9.85 -32.49
CA ALA A 55 -17.13 -9.51 -33.86
C ALA A 55 -16.26 -8.24 -33.93
N PHE A 56 -16.56 -7.22 -33.12
CA PHE A 56 -15.68 -6.06 -32.99
C PHE A 56 -14.35 -6.40 -32.32
N ASP A 57 -14.35 -7.21 -31.26
CA ASP A 57 -13.12 -7.62 -30.56
C ASP A 57 -12.17 -8.37 -31.50
N ASP A 58 -12.69 -9.31 -32.31
CA ASP A 58 -11.92 -10.09 -33.29
C ASP A 58 -11.38 -9.18 -34.40
N LYS A 59 -12.20 -8.24 -34.88
CA LYS A 59 -11.77 -7.25 -35.87
C LYS A 59 -10.63 -6.37 -35.33
N PHE A 60 -10.74 -5.92 -34.08
CA PHE A 60 -9.74 -5.08 -33.43
C PHE A 60 -8.43 -5.82 -33.18
N LYS A 61 -8.49 -7.13 -32.90
CA LYS A 61 -7.31 -8.00 -32.81
C LYS A 61 -6.65 -8.26 -34.17
N ALA A 62 -7.44 -8.46 -35.22
CA ALA A 62 -6.94 -8.85 -36.54
C ALA A 62 -6.32 -7.68 -37.33
N ASN A 63 -6.88 -6.47 -37.27
CA ASN A 63 -6.45 -5.33 -38.08
C ASN A 63 -6.40 -4.00 -37.28
N PRO A 64 -5.54 -3.88 -36.26
CA PRO A 64 -5.49 -2.71 -35.38
C PRO A 64 -5.21 -1.38 -36.11
N GLU A 65 -4.47 -1.41 -37.23
CA GLU A 65 -4.04 -0.21 -37.96
C GLU A 65 -5.08 0.35 -38.95
N ARG A 66 -6.13 -0.41 -39.28
CA ARG A 66 -7.13 -0.06 -40.30
C ARG A 66 -8.52 0.26 -39.73
N ILE A 67 -8.60 0.64 -38.46
CA ILE A 67 -9.88 0.85 -37.77
C ILE A 67 -10.21 2.35 -37.70
N HIS A 68 -11.39 2.70 -38.19
CA HIS A 68 -11.83 4.09 -38.21
C HIS A 68 -12.45 4.52 -36.87
N PHE A 69 -12.35 5.82 -36.56
CA PHE A 69 -12.92 6.41 -35.34
C PHE A 69 -14.43 6.14 -35.19
N LYS A 70 -15.17 6.09 -36.31
CA LYS A 70 -16.60 5.76 -36.33
C LYS A 70 -16.88 4.36 -35.78
N GLU A 71 -16.02 3.39 -36.06
CA GLU A 71 -16.17 2.01 -35.58
C GLU A 71 -15.90 1.91 -34.08
N ILE A 72 -14.89 2.62 -33.58
CA ILE A 72 -14.62 2.72 -32.14
C ILE A 72 -15.81 3.36 -31.42
N LYS A 73 -16.42 4.39 -32.01
CA LYS A 73 -17.63 5.03 -31.48
C LYS A 73 -18.80 4.05 -31.43
N ASN A 74 -19.05 3.31 -32.50
CA ASN A 74 -20.10 2.29 -32.56
C ASN A 74 -19.89 1.18 -31.52
N TYR A 75 -18.66 0.68 -31.40
CA TYR A 75 -18.29 -0.31 -30.38
C TYR A 75 -18.57 0.21 -28.96
N LYS A 76 -18.16 1.45 -28.63
CA LYS A 76 -18.45 2.05 -27.31
C LYS A 76 -19.94 2.20 -27.04
N GLN A 77 -20.73 2.56 -28.06
CA GLN A 77 -22.19 2.65 -27.93
C GLN A 77 -22.81 1.27 -27.69
N LEU A 78 -22.33 0.24 -28.38
CA LEU A 78 -22.76 -1.14 -28.20
C LEU A 78 -22.46 -1.64 -26.78
N ILE A 79 -21.24 -1.41 -26.28
CA ILE A 79 -20.88 -1.71 -24.89
C ILE A 79 -21.81 -0.98 -23.91
N GLY A 80 -22.09 0.31 -24.13
CA GLY A 80 -23.03 1.08 -23.30
C GLY A 80 -24.44 0.49 -23.26
N LYS A 81 -24.96 0.03 -24.41
CA LYS A 81 -26.27 -0.66 -24.48
C LYS A 81 -26.26 -1.97 -23.70
N ALA A 82 -25.21 -2.78 -23.87
CA ALA A 82 -25.08 -4.04 -23.16
C ALA A 82 -24.98 -3.85 -21.64
N MET A 83 -24.20 -2.86 -21.19
CA MET A 83 -24.12 -2.49 -19.77
C MET A 83 -25.49 -2.07 -19.21
N LYS A 84 -26.24 -1.25 -19.95
CA LYS A 84 -27.56 -0.77 -19.55
C LYS A 84 -28.58 -1.90 -19.39
N GLU A 85 -28.49 -2.93 -20.22
CA GLU A 85 -29.35 -4.10 -20.11
C GLU A 85 -28.94 -5.00 -18.94
N GLU A 86 -27.63 -5.14 -18.70
CA GLU A 86 -27.10 -6.16 -17.80
C GLU A 86 -27.01 -5.71 -16.33
N ILE A 87 -26.61 -4.47 -16.07
CA ILE A 87 -26.41 -3.94 -14.71
C ILE A 87 -27.67 -4.05 -13.82
N PRO A 88 -28.90 -3.73 -14.29
CA PRO A 88 -30.10 -3.81 -13.46
C PRO A 88 -30.46 -5.23 -12.97
N LYS A 89 -29.79 -6.27 -13.49
CA LYS A 89 -30.03 -7.67 -13.13
C LYS A 89 -29.28 -8.09 -11.85
N TYR A 90 -28.47 -7.21 -11.26
CA TYR A 90 -27.63 -7.52 -10.10
C TYR A 90 -28.00 -6.66 -8.89
N ASP A 91 -27.99 -7.28 -7.72
CA ASP A 91 -28.26 -6.59 -6.44
C ASP A 91 -27.05 -5.79 -5.94
N VAL A 92 -25.83 -6.25 -6.27
CA VAL A 92 -24.58 -5.65 -5.80
C VAL A 92 -23.70 -5.28 -6.98
N ILE A 93 -23.29 -4.01 -7.03
CA ILE A 93 -22.39 -3.48 -8.06
C ILE A 93 -21.13 -2.97 -7.38
N LEU A 94 -19.99 -3.56 -7.73
CA LEU A 94 -18.67 -3.13 -7.24
C LEU A 94 -17.99 -2.26 -8.30
N CYS A 95 -17.65 -1.04 -7.93
CA CYS A 95 -16.93 -0.11 -8.81
C CYS A 95 -16.11 0.90 -8.00
N THR A 96 -15.18 1.60 -8.66
CA THR A 96 -14.48 2.72 -8.02
C THR A 96 -15.41 3.93 -7.92
N THR A 97 -15.11 4.85 -7.00
CA THR A 97 -15.79 6.15 -6.84
C THR A 97 -15.93 6.92 -8.17
N ALA A 98 -14.89 6.94 -9.00
CA ALA A 98 -14.91 7.58 -10.31
C ALA A 98 -15.84 6.89 -11.33
N VAL A 99 -16.05 5.58 -11.22
CA VAL A 99 -17.02 4.86 -12.06
C VAL A 99 -18.43 5.02 -11.49
N ALA A 100 -18.57 5.12 -10.17
CA ALA A 100 -19.85 5.33 -9.51
C ALA A 100 -20.55 6.63 -9.98
N THR A 101 -19.77 7.64 -10.37
CA THR A 101 -20.24 8.92 -10.91
C THR A 101 -20.33 8.96 -12.45
N SER A 102 -20.08 7.84 -13.14
CA SER A 102 -20.09 7.83 -14.60
C SER A 102 -21.51 7.84 -15.16
N ALA A 103 -21.72 8.61 -16.23
CA ALA A 103 -23.02 8.69 -16.91
C ALA A 103 -23.55 7.30 -17.33
N SER A 104 -22.66 6.38 -17.71
CA SER A 104 -23.03 5.02 -18.09
C SER A 104 -23.62 4.22 -16.93
N LEU A 105 -23.06 4.34 -15.73
CA LEU A 105 -23.57 3.63 -14.57
C LEU A 105 -24.89 4.25 -14.10
N LEU A 106 -24.94 5.59 -14.03
CA LEU A 106 -26.13 6.32 -13.59
C LEU A 106 -27.33 6.09 -14.53
N ASP A 107 -27.11 6.06 -15.85
CA ASP A 107 -28.17 5.74 -16.83
C ASP A 107 -28.59 4.26 -16.77
N ALA A 108 -27.67 3.36 -16.43
CA ALA A 108 -27.98 1.94 -16.26
C ALA A 108 -28.81 1.70 -15.00
N THR A 109 -28.46 2.32 -13.87
CA THR A 109 -29.17 2.13 -12.59
C THR A 109 -30.42 2.98 -12.47
N LYS A 110 -30.56 4.07 -13.23
CA LYS A 110 -31.74 4.96 -13.22
C LYS A 110 -32.15 5.43 -11.81
N GLY A 111 -31.17 5.63 -10.91
CA GLY A 111 -31.43 6.04 -9.52
C GLY A 111 -32.08 4.95 -8.65
N SER A 112 -31.99 3.68 -9.05
CA SER A 112 -32.49 2.54 -8.25
C SER A 112 -31.55 2.13 -7.12
N ILE A 113 -30.41 2.80 -6.95
CA ILE A 113 -29.44 2.49 -5.89
C ILE A 113 -30.03 2.91 -4.55
N TYR A 114 -30.36 1.92 -3.71
CA TYR A 114 -30.89 2.17 -2.38
C TYR A 114 -29.78 2.54 -1.38
N GLN A 115 -28.67 1.80 -1.40
CA GLN A 115 -27.58 1.93 -0.45
C GLN A 115 -26.23 2.05 -1.18
N VAL A 116 -25.35 2.91 -0.66
CA VAL A 116 -23.96 3.02 -1.09
C VAL A 116 -23.04 2.70 0.08
N LEU A 117 -22.09 1.80 -0.17
CA LEU A 117 -20.99 1.47 0.73
C LEU A 117 -19.71 2.02 0.09
N ILE A 118 -19.04 2.95 0.78
CA ILE A 118 -17.73 3.47 0.36
C ILE A 118 -16.68 2.87 1.29
N ASP A 119 -15.91 1.91 0.78
CA ASP A 119 -14.78 1.32 1.49
C ASP A 119 -13.51 2.14 1.28
N GLU A 120 -12.57 2.06 2.23
CA GLU A 120 -11.37 2.90 2.31
C GLU A 120 -11.69 4.41 2.19
N ALA A 121 -12.83 4.84 2.74
CA ALA A 121 -13.32 6.23 2.65
C ALA A 121 -12.38 7.27 3.28
N GLY A 122 -11.43 6.82 4.12
CA GLY A 122 -10.34 7.66 4.65
C GLY A 122 -9.35 8.13 3.59
N MET A 123 -9.22 7.39 2.48
CA MET A 123 -8.36 7.74 1.35
C MET A 123 -9.03 8.62 0.29
N CYS A 124 -10.36 8.72 0.33
CA CYS A 124 -11.09 9.55 -0.63
C CYS A 124 -11.13 11.00 -0.14
N THR A 125 -10.90 11.94 -1.06
CA THR A 125 -11.14 13.35 -0.75
C THR A 125 -12.62 13.57 -0.41
N GLU A 126 -12.93 14.56 0.42
CA GLU A 126 -14.33 14.86 0.73
C GLU A 126 -15.20 15.11 -0.54
N PRO A 127 -14.74 15.89 -1.55
CA PRO A 127 -15.48 16.05 -2.80
C PRO A 127 -15.74 14.75 -3.56
N GLU A 128 -14.79 13.81 -3.54
CA GLU A 128 -14.93 12.52 -4.21
C GLU A 128 -16.06 11.68 -3.58
N CYS A 129 -16.08 11.55 -2.25
CA CYS A 129 -17.17 10.87 -1.54
C CYS A 129 -18.51 11.55 -1.79
N MET A 130 -18.54 12.90 -1.71
CA MET A 130 -19.75 13.68 -1.92
C MET A 130 -20.30 13.52 -3.34
N ALA A 131 -19.44 13.44 -4.36
CA ALA A 131 -19.84 13.23 -5.74
C ALA A 131 -20.57 11.89 -5.91
N VAL A 132 -20.08 10.80 -5.29
CA VAL A 132 -20.74 9.48 -5.30
C VAL A 132 -22.12 9.56 -4.64
N ILE A 133 -22.20 10.17 -3.46
CA ILE A 133 -23.44 10.29 -2.70
C ILE A 133 -24.49 11.10 -3.49
N ALA A 134 -24.09 12.22 -4.06
CA ALA A 134 -24.97 13.08 -4.84
C ALA A 134 -25.43 12.42 -6.15
N ALA A 135 -24.51 11.75 -6.87
CA ALA A 135 -24.80 11.15 -8.16
C ALA A 135 -25.72 9.94 -8.06
N THR A 136 -25.52 9.09 -7.05
CA THR A 136 -26.28 7.84 -6.87
C THR A 136 -27.66 8.05 -6.26
N THR A 137 -27.91 9.21 -5.65
CA THR A 137 -29.15 9.58 -4.93
C THR A 137 -29.58 8.53 -3.88
N ALA A 138 -28.60 7.79 -3.35
CA ALA A 138 -28.84 6.70 -2.43
C ALA A 138 -29.50 7.16 -1.12
N LYS A 139 -30.42 6.34 -0.60
CA LYS A 139 -31.15 6.62 0.64
C LYS A 139 -30.33 6.34 1.88
N GLN A 140 -29.36 5.44 1.77
CA GLN A 140 -28.45 5.08 2.86
C GLN A 140 -27.02 5.10 2.37
N VAL A 141 -26.13 5.72 3.16
CA VAL A 141 -24.70 5.77 2.88
C VAL A 141 -23.96 5.22 4.08
N VAL A 142 -23.04 4.30 3.83
CA VAL A 142 -22.14 3.73 4.84
C VAL A 142 -20.70 4.01 4.39
N LEU A 143 -19.97 4.75 5.23
CA LEU A 143 -18.55 5.00 5.03
C LEU A 143 -17.75 4.04 5.89
N ILE A 144 -16.85 3.29 5.26
CA ILE A 144 -15.98 2.29 5.89
C ILE A 144 -14.55 2.72 5.62
N GLY A 145 -13.70 2.69 6.64
CA GLY A 145 -12.30 3.03 6.49
C GLY A 145 -11.64 3.31 7.83
N ASP A 146 -10.40 3.78 7.75
CA ASP A 146 -9.59 4.14 8.91
C ASP A 146 -8.91 5.50 8.68
N HIS A 147 -9.43 6.55 9.32
CA HIS A 147 -8.89 7.90 9.25
C HIS A 147 -7.53 8.06 9.95
N LYS A 148 -7.01 7.01 10.62
CA LYS A 148 -5.65 6.98 11.18
C LYS A 148 -4.64 6.30 10.25
N GLN A 149 -5.08 5.77 9.10
CA GLN A 149 -4.22 5.24 8.04
C GLN A 149 -4.14 6.25 6.88
N LEU A 150 -3.76 5.82 5.66
CA LEU A 150 -3.46 6.75 4.57
C LEU A 150 -4.60 7.72 4.26
N ARG A 151 -4.23 9.00 4.13
CA ARG A 151 -5.08 10.10 3.70
C ARG A 151 -5.17 10.17 2.17
N PRO A 152 -6.09 10.98 1.62
CA PRO A 152 -6.12 11.26 0.19
C PRO A 152 -4.82 11.89 -0.29
N VAL A 153 -4.31 11.41 -1.43
CA VAL A 153 -3.12 11.97 -2.06
C VAL A 153 -3.49 13.27 -2.76
N VAL A 154 -3.00 14.40 -2.26
CA VAL A 154 -3.23 15.73 -2.84
C VAL A 154 -1.89 16.28 -3.33
N ILE A 155 -1.75 16.43 -4.66
CA ILE A 155 -0.49 16.86 -5.30
C ILE A 155 -0.18 18.34 -4.96
N CYS A 156 -1.20 19.18 -4.85
CA CYS A 156 -1.04 20.58 -4.49
C CYS A 156 -0.95 20.75 -2.97
N GLU A 157 0.25 21.04 -2.45
CA GLU A 157 0.50 21.21 -1.01
C GLU A 157 -0.40 22.29 -0.39
N GLU A 158 -0.60 23.43 -1.05
CA GLU A 158 -1.50 24.49 -0.59
C GLU A 158 -2.95 23.98 -0.43
N SER A 159 -3.46 23.20 -1.39
CA SER A 159 -4.80 22.62 -1.27
C SER A 159 -4.90 21.59 -0.14
N ALA A 160 -3.82 20.82 0.08
CA ALA A 160 -3.74 19.86 1.19
C ALA A 160 -3.79 20.59 2.54
N GLU A 161 -3.00 21.65 2.70
CA GLU A 161 -2.95 22.49 3.91
C GLU A 161 -4.29 23.20 4.17
N LEU A 162 -4.99 23.64 3.12
CA LEU A 162 -6.35 24.20 3.21
C LEU A 162 -7.44 23.15 3.55
N GLY A 163 -7.08 21.87 3.65
CA GLY A 163 -7.95 20.82 4.19
C GLY A 163 -8.43 19.78 3.17
N LEU A 164 -8.00 19.83 1.90
CA LEU A 164 -8.41 18.82 0.90
C LEU A 164 -7.91 17.40 1.23
N GLN A 165 -6.85 17.29 2.06
CA GLN A 165 -6.34 16.03 2.59
C GLN A 165 -7.20 15.43 3.71
N LYS A 166 -8.25 16.14 4.16
CA LYS A 166 -9.18 15.64 5.16
C LYS A 166 -10.34 14.95 4.46
N SER A 167 -10.50 13.66 4.72
CA SER A 167 -11.59 12.89 4.12
C SER A 167 -12.94 13.22 4.77
N LEU A 168 -14.02 12.92 4.04
CA LEU A 168 -15.38 12.99 4.59
C LEU A 168 -15.49 12.12 5.85
N PHE A 169 -14.88 10.93 5.82
CA PHE A 169 -14.88 9.98 6.92
C PHE A 169 -14.17 10.54 8.17
N GLU A 170 -12.97 11.11 7.99
CA GLU A 170 -12.21 11.77 9.07
C GLU A 170 -12.99 12.91 9.70
N ARG A 171 -13.62 13.77 8.88
CA ARG A 171 -14.44 14.88 9.38
C ARG A 171 -15.60 14.38 10.25
N TYR A 172 -16.28 13.30 9.87
CA TYR A 172 -17.34 12.71 10.70
C TYR A 172 -16.80 12.01 11.95
N ALA A 173 -15.65 11.33 11.86
CA ALA A 173 -15.00 10.67 12.99
C ALA A 173 -14.64 11.67 14.09
N GLU A 174 -14.24 12.90 13.73
CA GLU A 174 -13.92 13.95 14.70
C GLU A 174 -15.16 14.67 15.24
N THR A 175 -16.11 15.04 14.37
CA THR A 175 -17.22 15.93 14.73
C THR A 175 -18.47 15.22 15.24
N LYS A 176 -18.68 13.96 14.83
CA LYS A 176 -19.92 13.21 15.10
C LYS A 176 -19.62 11.78 15.55
N ARG A 177 -18.80 11.65 16.59
CA ARG A 177 -18.36 10.36 17.17
C ARG A 177 -19.50 9.37 17.47
N SER A 178 -20.71 9.84 17.76
CA SER A 178 -21.87 8.98 18.02
C SER A 178 -22.32 8.13 16.81
N TYR A 179 -21.95 8.51 15.59
CA TYR A 179 -22.24 7.75 14.37
C TYR A 179 -21.12 6.79 14.00
N LEU A 180 -19.98 6.86 14.69
CA LEU A 180 -18.81 6.04 14.40
C LEU A 180 -18.91 4.71 15.16
N THR A 181 -18.94 3.61 14.42
CA THR A 181 -18.80 2.28 15.01
C THR A 181 -17.34 1.86 14.93
N PHE A 182 -16.67 1.78 16.10
CA PHE A 182 -15.28 1.35 16.18
C PHE A 182 -15.17 -0.17 16.37
N LEU A 183 -14.49 -0.84 15.44
CA LEU A 183 -14.21 -2.27 15.54
C LEU A 183 -12.96 -2.50 16.40
N SER A 184 -13.17 -2.76 17.68
CA SER A 184 -12.08 -2.87 18.67
C SER A 184 -11.27 -4.16 18.62
N LEU A 185 -11.75 -5.21 17.97
CA LEU A 185 -11.13 -6.54 18.01
C LEU A 185 -10.36 -6.81 16.71
N GLN A 186 -9.04 -6.99 16.81
CA GLN A 186 -8.15 -7.25 15.68
C GLN A 186 -7.66 -8.72 15.68
N TYR A 187 -7.50 -9.29 14.49
CA TYR A 187 -7.13 -10.71 14.28
C TYR A 187 -5.83 -10.91 13.48
N ARG A 188 -5.12 -9.82 13.16
CA ARG A 188 -3.97 -9.81 12.25
C ARG A 188 -2.64 -9.94 12.99
N MET A 189 -2.39 -9.03 13.94
CA MET A 189 -1.06 -8.79 14.50
C MET A 189 -0.88 -9.50 15.83
N HIS A 190 0.36 -9.91 16.13
CA HIS A 190 0.74 -10.37 17.46
C HIS A 190 0.44 -9.28 18.51
N PRO A 191 -0.02 -9.62 19.74
CA PRO A 191 -0.37 -8.63 20.76
C PRO A 191 0.73 -7.60 21.04
N GLY A 192 1.99 -8.05 21.08
CA GLY A 192 3.14 -7.16 21.22
C GLY A 192 3.29 -6.13 20.08
N LEU A 193 3.04 -6.51 18.82
CA LEU A 193 3.04 -5.57 17.70
C LEU A 193 1.88 -4.57 17.77
N CYS A 194 0.74 -5.00 18.30
CA CYS A 194 -0.47 -4.19 18.39
C CYS A 194 -0.41 -3.14 19.51
N GLU A 195 0.46 -3.31 20.52
CA GLU A 195 0.51 -2.47 21.72
C GLU A 195 0.75 -0.99 21.37
N PHE A 196 1.83 -0.67 20.63
CA PHE A 196 2.14 0.71 20.28
C PHE A 196 1.10 1.34 19.35
N PRO A 197 0.71 0.74 18.21
CA PRO A 197 -0.31 1.33 17.34
C PRO A 197 -1.64 1.54 18.06
N SER A 198 -2.07 0.58 18.90
CA SER A 198 -3.30 0.71 19.70
C SER A 198 -3.26 1.94 20.59
N ASN A 199 -2.19 2.09 21.37
CA ASN A 199 -2.07 3.20 22.32
C ASN A 199 -1.94 4.55 21.60
N LYS A 200 -1.10 4.62 20.56
CA LYS A 200 -0.77 5.86 19.87
C LYS A 200 -1.89 6.36 18.97
N PHE A 201 -2.46 5.50 18.13
CA PHE A 201 -3.41 5.90 17.09
C PHE A 201 -4.88 5.68 17.48
N TYR A 202 -5.14 4.75 18.41
CA TYR A 202 -6.49 4.29 18.72
C TYR A 202 -6.84 4.34 20.21
N GLU A 203 -6.16 5.19 20.99
CA GLU A 203 -6.46 5.45 22.41
C GLU A 203 -6.46 4.16 23.28
N GLY A 204 -5.66 3.16 22.92
CA GLY A 204 -5.55 1.88 23.61
C GLY A 204 -6.78 0.96 23.43
N LYS A 205 -7.69 1.28 22.50
CA LYS A 205 -8.96 0.56 22.34
C LYS A 205 -8.85 -0.74 21.53
N LEU A 206 -7.75 -0.97 20.81
CA LEU A 206 -7.58 -2.21 20.05
C LEU A 206 -7.21 -3.37 20.98
N ARG A 207 -7.92 -4.49 20.81
CA ARG A 207 -7.71 -5.76 21.51
C ARG A 207 -7.37 -6.83 20.49
N THR A 208 -6.42 -7.69 20.85
CA THR A 208 -6.00 -8.80 19.99
C THR A 208 -6.81 -10.04 20.31
N ALA A 209 -7.52 -10.56 19.33
CA ALA A 209 -8.14 -11.88 19.40
C ALA A 209 -7.12 -12.98 19.07
N ASP A 210 -7.34 -14.18 19.62
CA ASP A 210 -6.62 -15.37 19.22
C ASP A 210 -6.85 -15.65 17.73
N SER A 211 -5.75 -15.79 16.99
CA SER A 211 -5.80 -15.99 15.54
C SER A 211 -4.59 -16.78 15.05
N PRO A 212 -4.78 -17.79 14.16
CA PRO A 212 -3.69 -18.55 13.57
C PRO A 212 -2.78 -17.67 12.69
N LYS A 213 -3.20 -16.44 12.35
CA LYS A 213 -2.44 -15.50 11.55
C LYS A 213 -1.16 -15.01 12.24
N TRP A 214 -1.23 -14.69 13.53
CA TRP A 214 -0.11 -14.17 14.28
C TRP A 214 0.53 -15.19 15.22
N MET A 215 -0.19 -16.25 15.59
CA MET A 215 0.36 -17.31 16.42
C MET A 215 1.52 -18.02 15.71
N THR A 216 2.64 -18.18 16.42
CA THR A 216 3.81 -18.93 15.95
C THR A 216 4.14 -20.07 16.91
N LYS A 217 4.44 -21.25 16.38
CA LYS A 217 4.86 -22.42 17.17
C LYS A 217 6.30 -22.25 17.69
N THR A 218 7.14 -21.60 16.89
CA THR A 218 8.55 -21.36 17.18
C THR A 218 8.85 -19.91 16.88
N PRO A 219 8.95 -19.04 17.91
CA PRO A 219 9.40 -17.67 17.74
C PRO A 219 10.81 -17.61 17.14
N LEU A 220 11.11 -16.57 16.38
CA LEU A 220 12.46 -16.37 15.84
C LEU A 220 13.44 -16.08 16.98
N GLY A 221 14.64 -16.65 16.90
CA GLY A 221 15.74 -16.37 17.83
C GLY A 221 16.34 -14.97 17.70
N LEU A 222 15.77 -14.12 16.82
CA LEU A 222 16.21 -12.75 16.55
C LEU A 222 15.58 -11.70 17.48
N TRP A 223 14.53 -12.06 18.22
CA TRP A 223 13.84 -11.12 19.11
C TRP A 223 14.66 -10.91 20.38
N THR A 224 15.07 -9.67 20.64
CA THR A 224 15.76 -9.31 21.89
C THR A 224 14.87 -9.47 23.11
N ASN A 225 13.56 -9.36 22.91
CA ASN A 225 12.54 -9.64 23.91
C ASN A 225 11.49 -10.62 23.34
N PRO A 226 11.38 -11.86 23.85
CA PRO A 226 10.44 -12.85 23.32
C PRO A 226 8.96 -12.42 23.34
N LYS A 227 8.58 -11.48 24.22
CA LYS A 227 7.21 -10.95 24.31
C LYS A 227 6.86 -10.02 23.14
N TYR A 228 7.88 -9.38 22.56
CA TYR A 228 7.72 -8.31 21.57
C TYR A 228 8.45 -8.69 20.29
N PRO A 229 7.74 -9.20 19.27
CA PRO A 229 8.39 -9.65 18.03
C PRO A 229 8.65 -8.46 17.10
N TYR A 230 9.28 -7.41 17.64
CA TYR A 230 9.78 -6.30 16.86
C TYR A 230 11.19 -5.92 17.31
N VAL A 231 11.94 -5.30 16.43
CA VAL A 231 13.26 -4.75 16.74
C VAL A 231 13.53 -3.51 15.91
N PHE A 232 14.15 -2.52 16.54
CA PHE A 232 14.70 -1.34 15.88
C PHE A 232 16.22 -1.52 15.72
N CYS A 233 16.67 -1.69 14.48
CA CYS A 233 18.07 -1.75 14.10
C CYS A 233 18.57 -0.32 13.82
N HIS A 234 19.32 0.23 14.77
CA HIS A 234 19.99 1.51 14.57
C HIS A 234 21.06 1.37 13.48
N THR A 235 20.86 2.12 12.39
CA THR A 235 21.78 2.21 11.26
C THR A 235 22.05 3.68 11.00
N GLU A 236 23.30 4.11 11.23
CA GLU A 236 23.78 5.41 10.80
C GLU A 236 24.35 5.29 9.38
N GLY A 237 23.80 6.09 8.47
CA GLY A 237 24.26 6.20 7.09
C GLY A 237 24.13 7.62 6.57
N GLU A 238 24.65 7.86 5.38
CA GLU A 238 24.44 9.11 4.64
C GLU A 238 23.46 8.82 3.51
N GLU A 239 22.41 9.63 3.41
CA GLU A 239 21.42 9.49 2.35
C GLU A 239 21.94 10.03 1.02
N GLU A 240 21.58 9.34 -0.06
CA GLU A 240 21.96 9.66 -1.43
C GLU A 240 20.70 9.97 -2.25
N TYR A 241 20.85 10.85 -3.25
CA TYR A 241 19.75 11.23 -4.13
C TYR A 241 19.80 10.43 -5.43
N LEU A 242 18.64 9.94 -5.86
CA LEU A 242 18.48 9.31 -7.17
C LEU A 242 17.37 10.01 -7.93
N ALA A 243 17.68 10.50 -9.13
CA ALA A 243 16.66 10.97 -10.06
C ALA A 243 15.78 9.77 -10.45
N TYR A 244 14.57 9.71 -9.90
CA TYR A 244 13.61 8.67 -10.21
C TYR A 244 12.42 9.30 -10.91
N THR A 245 12.23 8.98 -12.19
CA THR A 245 11.05 9.39 -12.94
C THR A 245 9.87 8.52 -12.51
N THR A 246 8.99 9.04 -11.66
CA THR A 246 7.66 8.44 -11.46
C THR A 246 6.74 8.87 -12.61
N GLU A 247 5.56 8.23 -12.74
CA GLU A 247 4.52 8.72 -13.66
C GLU A 247 3.94 10.09 -13.21
N GLU A 248 4.25 10.52 -11.98
CA GLU A 248 3.79 11.77 -11.33
C GLU A 248 4.84 12.89 -11.41
N GLY A 249 6.04 12.61 -11.91
CA GLY A 249 7.11 13.60 -12.09
C GLY A 249 8.51 13.05 -11.82
N ASN A 250 9.53 13.79 -12.26
CA ASN A 250 10.90 13.59 -11.79
C ASN A 250 11.01 14.13 -10.37
N GLU A 251 10.93 13.25 -9.37
CA GLU A 251 11.24 13.60 -8.00
C GLU A 251 12.64 13.06 -7.65
N MET A 252 13.46 13.91 -7.04
CA MET A 252 14.73 13.48 -6.44
C MET A 252 14.39 12.62 -5.20
N SER A 253 14.21 11.32 -5.40
CA SER A 253 13.92 10.37 -4.33
C SER A 253 15.21 9.99 -3.61
N ARG A 254 15.11 9.65 -2.32
CA ARG A 254 16.27 9.36 -1.46
C ARG A 254 16.43 7.85 -1.23
N TYR A 255 17.67 7.42 -1.05
CA TYR A 255 18.01 6.06 -0.63
C TYR A 255 19.19 6.09 0.34
N ASN A 256 19.37 5.02 1.11
CA ASN A 256 20.45 4.89 2.08
C ASN A 256 21.09 3.51 1.94
N SER A 257 22.31 3.50 1.40
CA SER A 257 23.08 2.29 1.10
C SER A 257 23.32 1.41 2.34
N LYS A 258 23.51 2.01 3.52
CA LYS A 258 23.72 1.27 4.79
C LYS A 258 22.46 0.56 5.24
N GLU A 259 21.30 1.19 5.11
CA GLU A 259 20.03 0.51 5.37
C GLU A 259 19.78 -0.61 4.36
N VAL A 260 20.12 -0.41 3.07
CA VAL A 260 19.99 -1.47 2.05
C VAL A 260 20.81 -2.71 2.43
N GLU A 261 22.06 -2.53 2.85
CA GLU A 261 22.93 -3.63 3.33
C GLU A 261 22.27 -4.38 4.50
N GLN A 262 21.74 -3.66 5.47
CA GLN A 262 21.07 -4.25 6.64
C GLN A 262 19.79 -4.99 6.26
N VAL A 263 18.96 -4.42 5.39
CA VAL A 263 17.76 -5.07 4.84
C VAL A 263 18.11 -6.40 4.20
N VAL A 264 19.12 -6.43 3.33
CA VAL A 264 19.56 -7.64 2.62
C VAL A 264 20.09 -8.68 3.59
N SER A 265 20.79 -8.27 4.63
CA SER A 265 21.32 -9.14 5.68
C SER A 265 20.19 -9.83 6.45
N ILE A 266 19.22 -9.05 6.96
CA ILE A 266 18.03 -9.56 7.67
C ILE A 266 17.21 -10.46 6.75
N PHE A 267 16.89 -10.01 5.54
CA PHE A 267 16.12 -10.80 4.59
C PHE A 267 16.81 -12.14 4.28
N SER A 268 18.12 -12.11 4.05
CA SER A 268 18.91 -13.32 3.78
C SER A 268 18.90 -14.28 4.97
N HIS A 269 19.01 -13.78 6.20
CA HIS A 269 18.95 -14.60 7.41
C HIS A 269 17.57 -15.25 7.58
N LEU A 270 16.49 -14.48 7.42
CA LEU A 270 15.11 -15.00 7.52
C LEU A 270 14.86 -16.12 6.52
N VAL A 271 15.33 -15.98 5.28
CA VAL A 271 15.11 -17.00 4.24
C VAL A 271 16.07 -18.19 4.39
N LYS A 272 17.36 -17.94 4.59
CA LYS A 272 18.39 -19.00 4.56
C LYS A 272 18.55 -19.74 5.88
N THR A 273 18.47 -19.03 7.00
CA THR A 273 18.68 -19.58 8.35
C THR A 273 17.35 -20.00 8.97
N GLU A 274 16.38 -19.06 9.06
CA GLU A 274 15.07 -19.32 9.68
C GLU A 274 14.09 -20.08 8.75
N LYS A 275 14.48 -20.32 7.49
CA LYS A 275 13.69 -21.05 6.48
C LYS A 275 12.30 -20.46 6.23
N ILE A 276 12.15 -19.15 6.40
CA ILE A 276 10.91 -18.44 6.08
C ILE A 276 10.76 -18.35 4.57
N LYS A 277 9.57 -18.67 4.07
CA LYS A 277 9.20 -18.47 2.67
C LYS A 277 9.27 -16.98 2.32
N TRP A 278 9.96 -16.63 1.24
CA TRP A 278 10.17 -15.24 0.84
C TRP A 278 8.85 -14.50 0.56
N GLU A 279 7.79 -15.21 0.17
CA GLU A 279 6.43 -14.67 -0.05
C GLU A 279 5.82 -14.09 1.24
N ASN A 280 6.21 -14.64 2.40
CA ASN A 280 5.72 -14.23 3.71
C ASN A 280 6.48 -13.03 4.29
N ILE A 281 7.48 -12.53 3.57
CA ILE A 281 8.28 -11.37 3.96
C ILE A 281 7.94 -10.22 3.00
N ASN A 282 7.71 -9.03 3.54
CA ASN A 282 7.62 -7.80 2.77
C ASN A 282 8.67 -6.83 3.23
N VAL A 283 9.41 -6.26 2.27
CA VAL A 283 10.29 -5.14 2.53
C VAL A 283 9.57 -3.86 2.15
N MET A 284 9.56 -2.91 3.08
CA MET A 284 8.84 -1.65 2.96
C MET A 284 9.78 -0.47 3.11
N SER A 285 9.49 0.60 2.38
CA SER A 285 10.06 1.92 2.61
C SER A 285 9.08 2.99 2.15
N GLN A 286 9.21 4.22 2.64
CA GLN A 286 8.42 5.35 2.14
C GLN A 286 8.97 5.87 0.79
N TYR A 287 10.20 5.48 0.42
CA TYR A 287 10.89 6.03 -0.74
C TYR A 287 10.99 5.02 -1.90
N ASN A 288 10.59 5.45 -3.10
CA ASN A 288 10.70 4.65 -4.32
C ASN A 288 12.15 4.30 -4.69
N ALA A 289 13.09 5.26 -4.54
CA ALA A 289 14.51 5.00 -4.80
C ALA A 289 15.08 3.92 -3.85
N GLN A 290 14.75 3.97 -2.56
CA GLN A 290 15.13 2.91 -1.62
C GLN A 290 14.55 1.56 -2.02
N CYS A 291 13.26 1.49 -2.35
CA CYS A 291 12.63 0.24 -2.81
C CYS A 291 13.35 -0.32 -4.05
N HIS A 292 13.73 0.54 -5.00
CA HIS A 292 14.47 0.15 -6.19
C HIS A 292 15.86 -0.42 -5.84
N GLN A 293 16.64 0.27 -5.01
CA GLN A 293 17.98 -0.18 -4.61
C GLN A 293 17.94 -1.50 -3.83
N ILE A 294 16.96 -1.66 -2.93
CA ILE A 294 16.73 -2.92 -2.23
C ILE A 294 16.45 -4.07 -3.21
N ARG A 295 15.58 -3.85 -4.22
CA ARG A 295 15.29 -4.88 -5.23
C ARG A 295 16.56 -5.27 -5.99
N LEU A 296 17.37 -4.31 -6.41
CA LEU A 296 18.63 -4.57 -7.10
C LEU A 296 19.60 -5.37 -6.21
N ALA A 297 19.73 -4.98 -4.95
CA ALA A 297 20.59 -5.66 -3.99
C ALA A 297 20.12 -7.10 -3.72
N LEU A 298 18.83 -7.32 -3.45
CA LEU A 298 18.26 -8.66 -3.25
C LEU A 298 18.42 -9.54 -4.49
N LYS A 299 18.26 -8.97 -5.69
CA LYS A 299 18.51 -9.67 -6.95
C LYS A 299 19.96 -10.15 -7.08
N LYS A 300 20.95 -9.33 -6.70
CA LYS A 300 22.37 -9.73 -6.66
C LYS A 300 22.60 -10.91 -5.71
N HIS A 301 21.81 -11.02 -4.65
CA HIS A 301 21.83 -12.15 -3.71
C HIS A 301 20.99 -13.37 -4.15
N LYS A 302 20.55 -13.41 -5.42
CA LYS A 302 19.74 -14.48 -6.05
C LYS A 302 18.32 -14.58 -5.52
N PHE A 303 17.72 -13.44 -5.15
CA PHE A 303 16.32 -13.35 -4.79
C PHE A 303 15.54 -12.56 -5.85
N ASP A 304 15.03 -13.24 -6.88
CA ASP A 304 14.47 -12.61 -8.09
C ASP A 304 12.99 -12.15 -7.96
N PHE A 305 12.25 -12.58 -6.93
CA PHE A 305 10.78 -12.38 -6.84
C PHE A 305 10.27 -11.83 -5.51
N VAL A 306 11.09 -11.06 -4.79
CA VAL A 306 10.79 -10.54 -3.45
C VAL A 306 9.71 -9.44 -3.45
N ASN A 307 8.93 -9.37 -2.38
CA ASN A 307 8.00 -8.27 -2.15
C ASN A 307 8.78 -7.07 -1.61
N VAL A 308 8.92 -6.02 -2.43
CA VAL A 308 9.56 -4.75 -2.06
C VAL A 308 8.69 -3.60 -2.55
N ASN A 309 7.95 -2.99 -1.64
CA ASN A 309 6.86 -2.07 -1.93
C ASN A 309 7.00 -0.78 -1.13
N THR A 310 6.42 0.31 -1.63
CA THR A 310 6.25 1.50 -0.81
C THR A 310 5.21 1.25 0.28
N VAL A 311 5.16 2.10 1.31
CA VAL A 311 4.10 2.06 2.32
C VAL A 311 2.72 2.17 1.66
N VAL A 312 2.56 3.12 0.73
CA VAL A 312 1.32 3.32 -0.03
C VAL A 312 0.92 2.08 -0.82
N ALA A 313 1.85 1.47 -1.57
CA ALA A 313 1.58 0.24 -2.32
C ALA A 313 1.34 -0.99 -1.43
N SER A 314 1.67 -0.91 -0.14
CA SER A 314 1.45 -1.99 0.82
C SER A 314 0.11 -1.89 1.55
N GLN A 315 -0.71 -0.87 1.27
CA GLN A 315 -2.03 -0.75 1.88
C GLN A 315 -2.92 -1.94 1.54
N GLY A 316 -3.73 -2.37 2.50
CA GLY A 316 -4.57 -3.57 2.41
C GLY A 316 -3.80 -4.90 2.46
N GLY A 317 -2.49 -4.90 2.20
CA GLY A 317 -1.63 -6.07 2.29
C GLY A 317 -1.33 -6.50 3.73
N GLU A 318 -0.98 -7.77 3.91
CA GLU A 318 -0.50 -8.32 5.18
C GLU A 318 0.54 -9.42 4.94
N TRP A 319 1.58 -9.45 5.77
CA TRP A 319 2.68 -10.41 5.66
C TRP A 319 3.07 -10.94 7.04
N ASP A 320 3.67 -12.13 7.11
CA ASP A 320 4.13 -12.66 8.41
C ASP A 320 5.21 -11.76 9.00
N TYR A 321 6.17 -11.35 8.17
CA TYR A 321 7.27 -10.51 8.58
C TYR A 321 7.40 -9.29 7.69
N VAL A 322 7.65 -8.14 8.30
CA VAL A 322 7.91 -6.88 7.59
C VAL A 322 9.30 -6.37 7.96
N ILE A 323 10.07 -5.96 6.96
CA ILE A 323 11.32 -5.22 7.14
C ILE A 323 11.08 -3.80 6.63
N PHE A 324 11.09 -2.81 7.51
CA PHE A 324 10.77 -1.43 7.21
C PHE A 324 12.02 -0.55 7.30
N SER A 325 12.40 0.07 6.18
CA SER A 325 13.55 0.98 6.05
C SER A 325 13.10 2.43 5.99
N LEU A 326 13.56 3.23 6.96
CA LEU A 326 13.19 4.63 7.16
C LEU A 326 13.96 5.60 6.24
N VAL A 327 15.15 5.20 5.78
CA VAL A 327 16.01 5.92 4.82
C VAL A 327 16.67 7.17 5.38
N ARG A 328 15.89 8.09 5.95
CA ARG A 328 16.38 9.41 6.35
C ARG A 328 17.41 9.24 7.46
N SER A 329 18.59 9.77 7.19
CA SER A 329 19.73 9.63 8.08
C SER A 329 20.71 10.75 7.82
N LEU A 330 21.25 11.29 8.91
CA LEU A 330 22.39 12.18 8.92
C LEU A 330 23.42 11.62 9.90
N PRO A 331 24.73 11.78 9.59
CA PRO A 331 25.74 11.54 10.59
C PRO A 331 25.50 12.37 11.84
N GLU A 332 25.78 11.83 13.03
CA GLU A 332 25.44 12.47 14.32
C GLU A 332 25.98 13.91 14.43
N TYR A 333 27.20 14.14 13.97
CA TYR A 333 27.84 15.46 13.99
C TYR A 333 27.17 16.52 13.09
N ARG A 334 26.28 16.11 12.17
CA ARG A 334 25.48 17.00 11.31
C ARG A 334 24.06 17.22 11.82
N ILE A 335 23.67 16.53 12.89
CA ILE A 335 22.35 16.71 13.50
C ILE A 335 22.38 17.98 14.35
N GLU A 336 21.43 18.89 14.10
CA GLU A 336 21.31 20.10 14.91
C GLU A 336 20.91 19.73 16.36
N PRO A 337 21.61 20.23 17.39
CA PRO A 337 21.28 19.93 18.79
C PRO A 337 19.87 20.40 19.19
N GLU A 338 19.43 21.52 18.64
CA GLU A 338 18.10 22.12 18.86
C GLU A 338 17.44 22.40 17.50
N PRO A 339 16.94 21.36 16.82
CA PRO A 339 16.45 21.49 15.46
C PRO A 339 15.14 22.27 15.42
N THR A 340 15.05 23.21 14.47
CA THR A 340 13.80 23.94 14.21
C THR A 340 12.75 23.03 13.54
N LEU A 341 11.47 23.42 13.58
CA LEU A 341 10.41 22.69 12.88
C LEU A 341 10.69 22.56 11.36
N GLY A 342 11.23 23.62 10.76
CA GLY A 342 11.61 23.63 9.34
C GLY A 342 12.74 22.63 9.05
N TRP A 343 13.77 22.61 9.91
CA TRP A 343 14.86 21.65 9.82
C TRP A 343 14.34 20.21 9.94
N CYS A 344 13.44 19.95 10.89
CA CYS A 344 12.79 18.65 11.05
C CYS A 344 11.99 18.25 9.81
N LYS A 345 11.17 19.16 9.24
CA LYS A 345 10.39 18.89 8.01
C LYS A 345 11.32 18.52 6.85
N GLU A 346 12.44 19.22 6.70
CA GLU A 346 13.42 18.97 5.66
C GLU A 346 14.17 17.64 5.86
N ASN A 347 14.64 17.35 7.08
CA ASN A 347 15.58 16.26 7.38
C ASN A 347 14.91 14.93 7.77
N LEU A 348 13.68 14.96 8.28
CA LEU A 348 12.93 13.73 8.62
C LEU A 348 11.99 13.27 7.50
N GLY A 349 11.63 14.18 6.58
CA GLY A 349 10.78 13.86 5.42
C GLY A 349 9.51 13.10 5.80
N PHE A 350 9.27 11.96 5.13
CA PHE A 350 8.04 11.19 5.32
C PHE A 350 7.98 10.43 6.65
N ILE A 351 9.07 10.34 7.42
CA ILE A 351 9.03 9.63 8.72
C ILE A 351 8.09 10.36 9.70
N THR A 352 7.87 11.66 9.52
CA THR A 352 6.92 12.46 10.33
C THR A 352 5.46 12.25 9.95
N ASP A 353 5.17 11.55 8.84
CA ASP A 353 3.81 11.15 8.46
C ASP A 353 3.38 9.96 9.33
N ASP A 354 2.68 10.27 10.41
CA ASP A 354 2.16 9.33 11.39
C ASP A 354 1.16 8.33 10.78
N HIS A 355 0.45 8.70 9.71
CA HIS A 355 -0.51 7.83 9.01
C HIS A 355 0.24 6.76 8.21
N GLN A 356 1.30 7.14 7.50
CA GLN A 356 2.17 6.18 6.80
C GLN A 356 2.91 5.26 7.79
N ILE A 357 3.40 5.79 8.89
CA ILE A 357 4.04 4.96 9.92
C ILE A 357 3.04 3.99 10.53
N ASN A 358 1.81 4.41 10.87
CA ASN A 358 0.77 3.51 11.36
C ASN A 358 0.51 2.36 10.37
N VAL A 359 0.40 2.67 9.07
CA VAL A 359 0.24 1.64 8.03
C VAL A 359 1.42 0.68 8.04
N ALA A 360 2.66 1.18 8.04
CA ALA A 360 3.87 0.35 8.04
C ALA A 360 3.96 -0.57 9.27
N LEU A 361 3.71 -0.04 10.46
CA LEU A 361 3.73 -0.80 11.72
C LEU A 361 2.66 -1.89 11.76
N THR A 362 1.53 -1.69 11.06
CA THR A 362 0.36 -2.60 11.11
C THR A 362 0.28 -3.61 9.96
N ARG A 363 1.32 -3.72 9.11
CA ARG A 363 1.38 -4.72 8.03
C ARG A 363 1.88 -6.09 8.47
N ALA A 364 2.64 -6.15 9.56
CA ALA A 364 3.24 -7.40 10.06
C ALA A 364 2.26 -8.21 10.91
N ARG A 365 2.15 -9.52 10.66
CA ARG A 365 1.37 -10.45 11.48
C ARG A 365 2.18 -10.98 12.66
N LYS A 366 3.41 -11.43 12.40
CA LYS A 366 4.23 -12.20 13.35
C LYS A 366 5.46 -11.43 13.81
N GLY A 367 6.07 -10.60 12.96
CA GLY A 367 7.17 -9.76 13.43
C GLY A 367 7.60 -8.62 12.51
N LEU A 368 8.25 -7.61 13.11
CA LEU A 368 8.59 -6.36 12.46
C LEU A 368 10.06 -5.98 12.72
N PHE A 369 10.82 -5.71 11.66
CA PHE A 369 12.17 -5.16 11.74
C PHE A 369 12.13 -3.73 11.24
N VAL A 370 12.43 -2.75 12.09
CA VAL A 370 12.56 -1.34 11.71
C VAL A 370 14.03 -1.01 11.59
N ILE A 371 14.46 -0.40 10.50
CA ILE A 371 15.84 -0.02 10.26
C ILE A 371 15.86 1.50 10.05
N GLY A 372 16.68 2.20 10.81
CA GLY A 372 16.83 3.64 10.67
C GLY A 372 17.77 4.27 11.68
N ASN A 373 17.87 5.59 11.61
CA ASN A 373 18.76 6.37 12.44
C ASN A 373 18.01 6.92 13.67
N ARG A 374 18.25 6.31 14.85
CA ARG A 374 17.61 6.75 16.11
C ARG A 374 18.00 8.16 16.52
N ASN A 375 19.22 8.59 16.20
CA ASN A 375 19.74 9.90 16.58
C ASN A 375 18.94 10.99 15.85
N LEU A 376 18.69 10.78 14.55
CA LEU A 376 17.86 11.68 13.76
C LEU A 376 16.40 11.66 14.20
N MET A 377 15.84 10.47 14.45
CA MET A 377 14.45 10.34 14.91
C MET A 377 14.20 11.03 16.26
N ALA A 378 15.19 11.04 17.16
CA ALA A 378 15.08 11.70 18.46
C ALA A 378 14.99 13.24 18.37
N CYS A 379 15.20 13.83 17.19
CA CYS A 379 14.99 15.26 16.95
C CYS A 379 13.51 15.66 16.99
N GLU A 380 12.59 14.74 16.68
CA GLU A 380 11.16 15.00 16.72
C GLU A 380 10.58 14.49 18.04
N LYS A 381 10.24 15.45 18.90
CA LYS A 381 9.98 15.25 20.34
C LYS A 381 8.58 14.75 20.68
N ALA A 382 7.69 14.57 19.70
CA ALA A 382 6.32 14.16 19.97
C ALA A 382 6.04 12.72 19.52
N PHE A 383 6.22 12.40 18.24
CA PHE A 383 5.80 11.12 17.68
C PHE A 383 6.94 10.10 17.61
N LEU A 384 8.07 10.50 17.03
CA LEU A 384 9.22 9.62 16.79
C LEU A 384 9.97 9.31 18.08
N GLU A 385 10.13 10.29 18.96
CA GLU A 385 10.72 10.06 20.28
C GLU A 385 9.87 9.10 21.13
N GLU A 386 8.53 9.26 21.15
CA GLU A 386 7.64 8.32 21.83
C GLU A 386 7.77 6.89 21.27
N MET A 387 7.89 6.75 19.95
CA MET A 387 8.12 5.46 19.31
C MET A 387 9.47 4.85 19.73
N LEU A 388 10.54 5.65 19.77
CA LEU A 388 11.85 5.20 20.24
C LEU A 388 11.84 4.81 21.72
N GLU A 389 11.16 5.58 22.57
CA GLU A 389 10.99 5.26 23.98
C GLU A 389 10.25 3.92 24.16
N HIS A 390 9.24 3.65 23.33
CA HIS A 390 8.55 2.37 23.33
C HIS A 390 9.49 1.20 22.99
N PHE A 391 10.33 1.34 21.96
CA PHE A 391 11.35 0.32 21.63
C PHE A 391 12.37 0.18 22.77
N LYS A 392 12.83 1.29 23.35
CA LYS A 392 13.83 1.33 24.42
C LYS A 392 13.33 0.65 25.70
N LYS A 393 12.13 1.02 26.16
CA LYS A 393 11.47 0.46 27.36
C LYS A 393 11.32 -1.05 27.28
N ASN A 394 11.12 -1.58 26.08
CA ASN A 394 10.92 -3.00 25.83
C ASN A 394 12.23 -3.75 25.48
N ASN A 395 13.39 -3.09 25.57
CA ASN A 395 14.71 -3.63 25.21
C ASN A 395 14.78 -4.13 23.75
N CYS A 396 14.18 -3.38 22.82
CA CYS A 396 14.05 -3.74 21.41
C CYS A 396 14.86 -2.84 20.47
N ILE A 397 15.88 -2.13 20.98
CA ILE A 397 16.83 -1.34 20.17
C ILE A 397 18.16 -2.08 20.13
N VAL A 398 18.72 -2.23 18.92
CA VAL A 398 20.02 -2.87 18.68
C VAL A 398 20.85 -2.06 17.70
N GLU A 399 22.17 -2.15 17.80
CA GLU A 399 23.07 -1.68 16.76
C GLU A 399 23.03 -2.63 15.56
N ALA A 400 22.81 -2.12 14.34
CA ALA A 400 22.70 -2.95 13.14
C ALA A 400 23.92 -3.86 12.92
N SER A 401 25.12 -3.35 13.23
CA SER A 401 26.40 -4.05 13.15
C SER A 401 26.51 -5.30 14.05
N ASN A 402 25.73 -5.34 15.13
CA ASN A 402 25.73 -6.40 16.12
C ASN A 402 24.47 -7.27 16.06
N PHE A 403 23.49 -6.93 15.23
CA PHE A 403 22.18 -7.58 15.25
C PHE A 403 22.23 -9.02 14.75
N LEU A 404 22.97 -9.28 13.68
CA LEU A 404 23.11 -10.63 13.10
C LEU A 404 24.51 -11.18 13.35
N PRO A 405 24.65 -12.50 13.57
CA PRO A 405 25.97 -13.11 13.67
C PRO A 405 26.74 -12.87 12.36
N LYS A 406 27.97 -12.35 12.46
CA LYS A 406 28.85 -12.21 11.29
C LYS A 406 28.99 -13.57 10.62
N SER A 407 28.68 -13.65 9.34
CA SER A 407 28.93 -14.87 8.57
C SER A 407 30.44 -15.15 8.63
N SER A 408 30.83 -16.26 9.23
CA SER A 408 32.23 -16.69 9.22
C SER A 408 32.58 -17.05 7.78
N SER A 409 33.14 -16.10 7.04
CA SER A 409 33.94 -16.41 5.88
C SER A 409 35.12 -17.24 6.40
N LYS A 410 35.01 -18.57 6.30
CA LYS A 410 36.17 -19.44 6.47
C LYS A 410 37.18 -19.02 5.42
N SER A 411 38.15 -18.18 5.81
CA SER A 411 39.39 -18.02 5.08
C SER A 411 39.99 -19.43 4.99
N LYS A 412 39.95 -20.01 3.79
CA LYS A 412 40.84 -21.11 3.48
C LYS A 412 42.24 -20.50 3.43
N THR A 413 42.89 -20.43 4.59
CA THR A 413 44.34 -20.25 4.65
C THR A 413 44.94 -21.47 3.95
N ARG A 414 45.34 -21.27 2.70
CA ARG A 414 46.15 -22.22 1.94
C ARG A 414 47.52 -22.18 2.60
N VAL A 415 47.79 -23.15 3.46
CA VAL A 415 49.15 -23.47 3.86
C VAL A 415 49.79 -24.15 2.66
N THR A 416 50.73 -23.47 2.03
CA THR A 416 51.75 -24.06 1.14
C THR A 416 53.02 -24.25 1.94
#